data_AF-A0A370F996-F1
#
_entry.id   AF-A0A370F996-F1
#
_cell.length_a   1.000
_cell.length_b   1.000
_cell.length_c   1.000
_cell.angle_alpha   90.00
_cell.angle_beta   90.00
_cell.angle_gamma   90.00
#
_symmetry.space_group_name_H-M   'P 1'
#
loop_
_entity.id
_entity.type
_entity.pdbx_description
1 polymer ?
#
loop_
_entity_poly.entity_id
_entity_poly.type
_entity_poly.pdbx_seq_one_letter_code
_entity_poly.pdbx_strand_id
1 'polypeptide(L)'
;MSEPDFRPRADRPVGLIIALLIALAAAGWFGWQWWQQRQMPPPPTAPVASTPAPPDAPPPLAATPPSPATPQNEVAAIAEPEKNLPALGESDARMRAALVELLGSKAVGQFLQLDDFVRRGVATIDNLPREHAPVQRWPVRPTEGRFQLQGQGEVRTIAPDNAARYTPFVLLAENLDAAKVAGVYARLYPLFQQAYEELGFPGRYFNDRLVAVIDHLLAAPEPAGPLQIRVVEVKGDTPGDRPWVRYEYADERLQSLSAGQKLMVRVGLVNERRLKAKLRELRTQVATAVPASAGAKKP
;
A
#
# COMPACT_ATOMS: atom_id res chain seq x y z
N MET A 1 -68.03 37.61 2.89
CA MET A 1 -67.65 36.18 2.85
C MET A 1 -66.35 36.06 2.09
N SER A 2 -65.33 35.49 2.75
CA SER A 2 -64.34 34.52 2.22
C SER A 2 -63.06 34.57 3.07
N GLU A 3 -62.98 33.70 4.06
CA GLU A 3 -61.76 33.35 4.80
C GLU A 3 -60.81 32.53 3.90
N PRO A 4 -59.48 32.63 4.09
CA PRO A 4 -58.52 31.77 3.40
C PRO A 4 -58.45 30.37 4.06
N ASP A 5 -58.62 29.36 3.20
CA ASP A 5 -58.56 27.93 3.46
C ASP A 5 -57.17 27.49 3.98
N PHE A 6 -57.10 27.01 5.22
CA PHE A 6 -55.90 26.45 5.83
C PHE A 6 -55.91 24.92 5.64
N ARG A 7 -55.04 24.41 4.76
CA ARG A 7 -54.79 22.96 4.65
C ARG A 7 -53.41 22.62 5.23
N PRO A 8 -53.32 21.80 6.30
CA PRO A 8 -52.04 21.35 6.83
C PRO A 8 -51.37 20.43 5.82
N ARG A 9 -50.13 20.75 5.44
CA ARG A 9 -49.30 19.87 4.61
C ARG A 9 -48.71 18.79 5.51
N ALA A 10 -49.03 17.54 5.15
CA ALA A 10 -48.67 16.29 5.81
C ALA A 10 -47.31 16.30 6.53
N ASP A 11 -47.36 15.98 7.82
CA ASP A 11 -46.19 15.72 8.65
C ASP A 11 -45.28 14.70 7.95
N ARG A 12 -44.09 15.15 7.56
CA ARG A 12 -43.00 14.23 7.18
C ARG A 12 -42.79 13.26 8.34
N PRO A 13 -42.51 11.96 8.09
CA PRO A 13 -42.36 10.99 9.16
C PRO A 13 -40.99 11.20 9.84
N VAL A 14 -40.83 12.34 10.49
CA VAL A 14 -39.69 12.70 11.34
C VAL A 14 -39.51 11.59 12.39
N GLY A 15 -40.61 10.97 12.85
CA GLY A 15 -40.57 9.78 13.69
C GLY A 15 -39.85 8.57 13.08
N LEU A 16 -39.96 8.32 11.76
CA LEU A 16 -39.25 7.21 11.10
C LEU A 16 -37.76 7.51 10.92
N ILE A 17 -37.41 8.78 10.63
CA ILE A 17 -36.01 9.19 10.51
C ILE A 17 -35.32 9.14 11.88
N ILE A 18 -36.00 9.61 12.94
CA ILE A 18 -35.51 9.50 14.32
C ILE A 18 -35.37 8.03 14.73
N ALA A 19 -36.35 7.16 14.40
CA ALA A 19 -36.25 5.73 14.69
C ALA A 19 -35.07 5.05 13.96
N LEU A 20 -34.81 5.40 12.70
CA LEU A 20 -33.68 4.86 11.93
C LEU A 20 -32.32 5.33 12.48
N LEU A 21 -32.23 6.60 12.90
CA LEU A 21 -31.03 7.16 13.53
C LEU A 21 -30.76 6.52 14.89
N ILE A 22 -31.79 6.26 15.69
CA ILE A 22 -31.67 5.54 16.96
C ILE A 22 -31.21 4.09 16.71
N ALA A 23 -31.74 3.43 15.67
CA ALA A 23 -31.32 2.07 15.31
C ALA A 23 -29.86 2.00 14.84
N LEU A 24 -29.39 2.97 14.06
CA LEU A 24 -27.98 3.05 13.62
C LEU A 24 -27.05 3.41 14.78
N ALA A 25 -27.45 4.31 15.67
CA ALA A 25 -26.70 4.63 16.88
C ALA A 25 -26.62 3.42 17.82
N ALA A 26 -27.70 2.65 17.97
CA ALA A 26 -27.70 1.41 18.73
C ALA A 26 -26.80 0.35 18.07
N ALA A 27 -26.86 0.16 16.76
CA ALA A 27 -25.99 -0.78 16.04
C ALA A 27 -24.51 -0.40 16.14
N GLY A 28 -24.18 0.90 16.05
CA GLY A 28 -22.83 1.42 16.28
C GLY A 28 -22.37 1.20 17.73
N TRP A 29 -23.25 1.45 18.71
CA TRP A 29 -22.95 1.26 20.12
C TRP A 29 -22.77 -0.22 20.49
N PHE A 30 -23.62 -1.12 19.99
CA PHE A 30 -23.47 -2.57 20.17
C PHE A 30 -22.25 -3.13 19.44
N GLY A 31 -21.93 -2.65 18.24
CA GLY A 31 -20.71 -3.03 17.52
C GLY A 31 -19.44 -2.59 18.26
N TRP A 32 -19.46 -1.39 18.83
CA TRP A 32 -18.36 -0.87 19.66
C TRP A 32 -18.24 -1.59 21.00
N GLN A 33 -19.35 -1.89 21.68
CA GLN A 33 -19.38 -2.72 22.91
C GLN A 33 -18.85 -4.13 22.64
N TRP A 34 -19.23 -4.75 21.52
CA TRP A 34 -18.74 -6.07 21.14
C TRP A 34 -17.24 -6.08 20.81
N TRP A 35 -16.75 -5.00 20.17
CA TRP A 35 -15.33 -4.81 19.92
C TRP A 35 -14.52 -4.52 21.20
N GLN A 36 -15.12 -3.84 22.19
CA GLN A 36 -14.52 -3.68 23.53
C GLN A 36 -14.55 -4.96 24.36
N GLN A 37 -15.59 -5.80 24.26
CA GLN A 37 -15.64 -7.10 24.94
C GLN A 37 -14.57 -8.06 24.40
N ARG A 38 -14.19 -7.96 23.13
CA ARG A 38 -13.04 -8.68 22.55
C ARG A 38 -11.67 -8.15 23.00
N GLN A 39 -11.63 -7.01 23.70
CA GLN A 39 -10.42 -6.41 24.25
C GLN A 39 -10.36 -6.48 25.79
N MET A 40 -11.26 -7.21 26.44
CA MET A 40 -11.11 -7.47 27.87
C MET A 40 -9.86 -8.34 28.12
N PRO A 41 -8.91 -7.90 28.97
CA PRO A 41 -7.91 -8.80 29.53
C PRO A 41 -8.61 -9.95 30.25
N PRO A 42 -8.05 -11.18 30.27
CA PRO A 42 -8.67 -12.30 30.97
C PRO A 42 -8.89 -11.93 32.45
N PRO A 43 -10.04 -12.31 33.04
CA PRO A 43 -10.36 -11.94 34.41
C PRO A 43 -9.36 -12.55 35.39
N PRO A 44 -9.06 -11.88 36.52
CA PRO A 44 -8.24 -12.46 37.57
C PRO A 44 -8.97 -13.67 38.18
N THR A 45 -8.25 -14.78 38.31
CA THR A 45 -8.77 -16.04 38.84
C THR A 45 -9.19 -15.86 40.30
N ALA A 46 -10.50 -15.94 40.58
CA ALA A 46 -11.01 -16.14 41.93
C ALA A 46 -10.84 -17.62 42.33
N PRO A 47 -10.56 -17.93 43.61
CA PRO A 47 -10.29 -19.29 44.04
C PRO A 47 -11.58 -20.13 43.96
N VAL A 48 -11.56 -21.16 43.12
CA VAL A 48 -12.62 -22.16 43.03
C VAL A 48 -12.58 -23.06 44.26
N ALA A 49 -13.72 -23.16 44.95
CA ALA A 49 -13.98 -24.20 45.94
C ALA A 49 -13.86 -25.58 45.27
N SER A 50 -13.13 -26.48 45.92
CA SER A 50 -12.76 -27.81 45.46
C SER A 50 -13.99 -28.70 45.24
N THR A 51 -14.38 -28.89 43.98
CA THR A 51 -15.13 -30.07 43.56
C THR A 51 -14.13 -31.08 42.98
N PRO A 52 -14.20 -32.39 43.31
CA PRO A 52 -13.18 -33.35 42.89
C PRO A 52 -13.09 -33.43 41.37
N ALA A 53 -11.88 -33.26 40.85
CA ALA A 53 -11.58 -33.26 39.43
C ALA A 53 -11.79 -34.65 38.80
N PRO A 54 -12.42 -34.73 37.60
CA PRO A 54 -12.17 -35.82 36.66
C PRO A 54 -10.72 -35.73 36.15
N PRO A 55 -10.05 -36.85 35.82
CA PRO A 55 -8.64 -36.84 35.42
C PRO A 55 -8.41 -36.13 34.09
N ASP A 56 -7.48 -35.17 34.10
CA ASP A 56 -6.63 -34.66 33.02
C ASP A 56 -7.21 -34.58 31.60
N ALA A 57 -7.90 -33.48 31.31
CA ALA A 57 -7.93 -32.94 29.96
C ALA A 57 -6.67 -32.07 29.74
N PRO A 58 -5.86 -32.31 28.68
CA PRO A 58 -4.69 -31.48 28.41
C PRO A 58 -5.10 -30.01 28.21
N PRO A 59 -4.27 -29.05 28.66
CA PRO A 59 -4.56 -27.64 28.47
C PRO A 59 -4.77 -27.33 26.97
N PRO A 60 -5.67 -26.40 26.62
CA PRO A 60 -5.80 -25.95 25.24
C PRO A 60 -4.43 -25.46 24.79
N LEU A 61 -3.90 -26.10 23.74
CA LEU A 61 -2.68 -25.68 23.07
C LEU A 61 -2.81 -24.19 22.78
N ALA A 62 -1.99 -23.38 23.44
CA ALA A 62 -1.77 -22.00 23.02
C ALA A 62 -1.51 -22.05 21.51
N ALA A 63 -2.23 -21.25 20.73
CA ALA A 63 -2.01 -21.15 19.30
C ALA A 63 -0.51 -20.89 19.10
N THR A 64 0.20 -21.89 18.60
CA THR A 64 1.62 -21.78 18.31
C THR A 64 1.78 -20.53 17.43
N PRO A 65 2.67 -19.57 17.78
CA PRO A 65 2.95 -18.48 16.87
C PRO A 65 3.29 -19.10 15.51
N PRO A 66 2.78 -18.55 14.39
CA PRO A 66 3.06 -19.12 13.08
C PRO A 66 4.57 -19.29 12.95
N SER A 67 5.02 -20.52 12.67
CA SER A 67 6.44 -20.80 12.46
C SER A 67 7.00 -19.76 11.49
N PRO A 68 8.16 -19.15 11.78
CA PRO A 68 8.77 -18.20 10.86
C PRO A 68 8.91 -18.88 9.51
N ALA A 69 8.28 -18.31 8.49
CA ALA A 69 8.36 -18.85 7.15
C ALA A 69 9.83 -18.78 6.72
N THR A 70 10.40 -19.92 6.32
CA THR A 70 11.75 -19.95 5.76
C THR A 70 11.80 -19.01 4.55
N PRO A 71 12.74 -18.06 4.50
CA PRO A 71 12.85 -17.12 3.39
C PRO A 71 12.99 -17.84 2.05
N GLN A 72 12.19 -17.47 1.06
CA GLN A 72 12.30 -18.06 -0.28
C GLN A 72 13.41 -17.39 -1.09
N ASN A 73 13.59 -16.08 -0.94
CA ASN A 73 14.56 -15.27 -1.65
C ASN A 73 15.58 -14.69 -0.68
N GLU A 74 16.51 -15.50 -0.18
CA GLU A 74 17.55 -15.06 0.75
C GLU A 74 18.39 -13.90 0.19
N VAL A 75 18.40 -12.77 0.91
CA VAL A 75 19.15 -11.56 0.54
C VAL A 75 20.65 -11.73 0.75
N ALA A 76 21.07 -12.60 1.67
CA ALA A 76 22.48 -12.90 1.91
C ALA A 76 23.19 -13.49 0.67
N ALA A 77 22.43 -14.10 -0.26
CA ALA A 77 22.97 -14.56 -1.54
C ALA A 77 23.32 -13.41 -2.52
N ILE A 78 22.83 -12.19 -2.27
CA ILE A 78 23.11 -10.99 -3.08
C ILE A 78 24.37 -10.28 -2.55
N ALA A 79 24.39 -9.97 -1.26
CA ALA A 79 25.54 -9.40 -0.56
C ALA A 79 25.40 -9.61 0.95
N GLU A 80 26.52 -9.61 1.66
CA GLU A 80 26.51 -9.62 3.12
C GLU A 80 25.94 -8.31 3.69
N PRO A 81 25.07 -8.36 4.71
CA PRO A 81 24.60 -7.17 5.41
C PRO A 81 25.74 -6.38 6.05
N GLU A 82 25.60 -5.05 6.05
CA GLU A 82 26.54 -4.18 6.73
C GLU A 82 26.45 -4.38 8.26
N LYS A 83 27.60 -4.58 8.91
CA LYS A 83 27.66 -4.94 10.33
C LYS A 83 27.31 -3.77 11.26
N ASN A 84 27.65 -2.55 10.86
CA ASN A 84 27.55 -1.35 11.70
C ASN A 84 26.48 -0.40 11.17
N LEU A 85 25.26 -0.92 11.02
CA LEU A 85 24.13 -0.09 10.62
C LEU A 85 23.64 0.76 11.81
N PRO A 86 23.25 2.03 11.57
CA PRO A 86 22.59 2.83 12.58
C PRO A 86 21.24 2.21 12.95
N ALA A 87 20.67 2.61 14.08
CA ALA A 87 19.29 2.25 14.41
C ALA A 87 18.33 2.76 13.32
N LEU A 88 17.20 2.07 13.12
CA LEU A 88 16.23 2.42 12.08
C LEU A 88 15.76 3.89 12.15
N GLY A 89 15.57 4.44 13.35
CA GLY A 89 15.21 5.85 13.55
C GLY A 89 16.29 6.88 13.17
N GLU A 90 17.53 6.43 13.00
CA GLU A 90 18.70 7.24 12.62
C GLU A 90 19.24 6.86 11.22
N SER A 91 18.51 6.01 10.49
CA SER A 91 18.96 5.42 9.23
C SER A 91 18.98 6.39 8.05
N ASP A 92 18.27 7.51 8.12
CA ASP A 92 18.09 8.43 6.99
C ASP A 92 19.41 9.00 6.46
N ALA A 93 20.37 9.31 7.34
CA ALA A 93 21.69 9.81 6.92
C ALA A 93 22.47 8.74 6.13
N ARG A 94 22.46 7.49 6.59
CA ARG A 94 23.10 6.35 5.92
C ARG A 94 22.40 6.02 4.60
N MET A 95 21.08 6.07 4.57
CA MET A 95 20.27 5.88 3.36
C MET A 95 20.55 6.99 2.34
N ARG A 96 20.59 8.25 2.77
CA ARG A 96 20.92 9.38 1.91
C ARG A 96 22.29 9.20 1.25
N ALA A 97 23.31 8.81 2.01
CA ALA A 97 24.65 8.58 1.47
C ALA A 97 24.64 7.50 0.36
N ALA A 98 23.97 6.36 0.61
CA ALA A 98 23.81 5.31 -0.40
C ALA A 98 23.03 5.77 -1.64
N LEU A 99 21.95 6.53 -1.46
CA LEU A 99 21.15 7.05 -2.57
C LEU A 99 21.93 8.08 -3.38
N VAL A 100 22.76 8.92 -2.74
CA VAL A 100 23.63 9.89 -3.42
C VAL A 100 24.71 9.17 -4.24
N GLU A 101 25.27 8.08 -3.73
CA GLU A 101 26.22 7.25 -4.48
C GLU A 101 25.58 6.63 -5.73
N LEU A 102 24.32 6.16 -5.63
CA LEU A 102 23.60 5.52 -6.73
C LEU A 102 23.05 6.52 -7.77
N LEU A 103 22.50 7.64 -7.32
CA LEU A 103 21.68 8.54 -8.14
C LEU A 103 22.32 9.93 -8.35
N GLY A 104 23.31 10.28 -7.53
CA GLY A 104 23.85 11.63 -7.43
C GLY A 104 22.99 12.58 -6.60
N SER A 105 23.64 13.54 -5.93
CA SER A 105 22.99 14.50 -5.00
C SER A 105 21.84 15.28 -5.62
N LYS A 106 21.94 15.65 -6.90
CA LYS A 106 20.90 16.41 -7.61
C LYS A 106 19.62 15.59 -7.74
N ALA A 107 19.70 14.35 -8.21
CA ALA A 107 18.53 13.50 -8.39
C ALA A 107 17.87 13.15 -7.05
N VAL A 108 18.68 12.87 -6.02
CA VAL A 108 18.17 12.61 -4.67
C VAL A 108 17.35 13.80 -4.15
N GLY A 109 17.88 15.02 -4.26
CA GLY A 109 17.17 16.23 -3.82
C GLY A 109 15.92 16.57 -4.65
N GLN A 110 15.92 16.20 -5.93
CA GLN A 110 14.82 16.50 -6.85
C GLN A 110 13.67 15.50 -6.76
N PHE A 111 13.97 14.21 -6.58
CA PHE A 111 12.96 13.15 -6.75
C PHE A 111 12.58 12.43 -5.45
N LEU A 112 13.40 12.46 -4.41
CA LEU A 112 13.19 11.63 -3.22
C LEU A 112 12.73 12.45 -2.00
N GLN A 113 11.99 11.79 -1.12
CA GLN A 113 11.64 12.25 0.23
C GLN A 113 12.45 11.43 1.23
N LEU A 114 13.49 12.05 1.78
CA LEU A 114 14.49 11.33 2.60
C LEU A 114 14.08 11.14 4.06
N ASP A 115 13.08 11.88 4.54
CA ASP A 115 12.61 11.75 5.92
C ASP A 115 11.88 10.43 6.12
N ASP A 116 12.37 9.60 7.04
CA ASP A 116 11.83 8.27 7.33
C ASP A 116 11.81 7.35 6.09
N PHE A 117 12.87 7.43 5.28
CA PHE A 117 12.89 6.86 3.92
C PHE A 117 12.64 5.35 3.92
N VAL A 118 13.27 4.62 4.83
CA VAL A 118 13.16 3.15 4.92
C VAL A 118 11.72 2.75 5.21
N ARG A 119 11.09 3.35 6.23
CA ARG A 119 9.70 3.03 6.60
C ARG A 119 8.72 3.42 5.50
N ARG A 120 8.90 4.58 4.87
CA ARG A 120 8.11 5.01 3.71
C ARG A 120 8.24 4.04 2.55
N GLY A 121 9.47 3.58 2.26
CA GLY A 121 9.75 2.60 1.23
C GLY A 121 9.03 1.28 1.48
N VAL A 122 9.23 0.68 2.66
CA VAL A 122 8.59 -0.57 3.06
C VAL A 122 7.06 -0.45 3.03
N ALA A 123 6.51 0.59 3.63
CA ALA A 123 5.06 0.82 3.63
C ALA A 123 4.52 1.02 2.22
N THR A 124 5.24 1.72 1.35
CA THR A 124 4.82 1.93 -0.05
C THR A 124 4.79 0.59 -0.78
N ILE A 125 5.89 -0.16 -0.76
CA ILE A 125 6.00 -1.47 -1.42
C ILE A 125 4.88 -2.40 -0.95
N ASP A 126 4.64 -2.47 0.35
CA ASP A 126 3.61 -3.32 0.93
C ASP A 126 2.18 -2.89 0.55
N ASN A 127 1.94 -1.60 0.29
CA ASN A 127 0.63 -1.07 -0.11
C ASN A 127 0.36 -1.13 -1.62
N LEU A 128 1.37 -1.26 -2.49
CA LEU A 128 1.16 -1.27 -3.94
C LEU A 128 0.21 -2.36 -4.45
N PRO A 129 0.15 -3.57 -3.86
CA PRO A 129 -0.83 -4.59 -4.25
C PRO A 129 -2.24 -4.37 -3.67
N ARG A 130 -2.43 -3.41 -2.77
CA ARG A 130 -3.74 -3.10 -2.18
C ARG A 130 -4.54 -2.15 -3.06
N GLU A 131 -5.83 -2.00 -2.79
CA GLU A 131 -6.70 -1.08 -3.53
C GLU A 131 -6.25 0.39 -3.40
N HIS A 132 -5.76 0.77 -2.21
CA HIS A 132 -5.30 2.12 -1.89
C HIS A 132 -3.88 2.12 -1.35
N ALA A 133 -3.07 3.07 -1.81
CA ALA A 133 -1.75 3.36 -1.28
C ALA A 133 -1.69 4.86 -0.90
N PRO A 134 -1.49 5.20 0.39
CA PRO A 134 -1.43 6.60 0.83
C PRO A 134 -0.28 7.37 0.18
N VAL A 135 -0.61 8.30 -0.71
CA VAL A 135 0.38 9.08 -1.49
C VAL A 135 1.27 9.94 -0.58
N GLN A 136 0.76 10.38 0.58
CA GLN A 136 1.50 11.19 1.55
C GLN A 136 2.70 10.45 2.16
N ARG A 137 2.71 9.11 2.11
CA ARG A 137 3.77 8.26 2.68
C ARG A 137 4.75 7.74 1.63
N TRP A 138 4.65 8.20 0.38
CA TRP A 138 5.58 7.76 -0.66
C TRP A 138 7.00 8.27 -0.39
N PRO A 139 8.05 7.48 -0.70
CA PRO A 139 9.45 7.87 -0.56
C PRO A 139 9.93 8.77 -1.72
N VAL A 140 9.04 9.10 -2.65
CA VAL A 140 9.30 9.96 -3.81
C VAL A 140 8.46 11.22 -3.73
N ARG A 141 8.96 12.31 -4.32
CA ARG A 141 8.22 13.56 -4.42
C ARG A 141 7.09 13.44 -5.45
N PRO A 142 5.94 14.10 -5.22
CA PRO A 142 4.87 14.16 -6.20
C PRO A 142 5.37 14.74 -7.52
N THR A 143 4.93 14.15 -8.63
CA THR A 143 5.27 14.64 -9.97
C THR A 143 4.74 16.05 -10.18
N GLU A 144 5.60 16.96 -10.62
CA GLU A 144 5.23 18.35 -10.90
C GLU A 144 4.14 18.49 -11.97
N GLY A 145 3.49 19.64 -11.99
CA GLY A 145 2.38 19.94 -12.88
C GLY A 145 1.04 19.37 -12.39
N ARG A 146 -0.04 19.77 -13.07
CA ARG A 146 -1.39 19.26 -12.78
C ARG A 146 -1.69 18.05 -13.64
N PHE A 147 -2.53 17.16 -13.12
CA PHE A 147 -3.10 16.08 -13.92
C PHE A 147 -3.99 16.66 -15.02
N GLN A 148 -3.66 16.37 -16.27
CA GLN A 148 -4.30 16.98 -17.42
C GLN A 148 -5.38 16.07 -17.99
N LEU A 149 -6.57 16.64 -18.14
CA LEU A 149 -7.75 15.99 -18.72
C LEU A 149 -8.23 16.78 -19.93
N GLN A 150 -8.72 16.08 -20.95
CA GLN A 150 -9.38 16.64 -22.13
C GLN A 150 -10.87 16.28 -22.14
N GLY A 151 -11.67 17.17 -22.70
CA GLY A 151 -13.13 17.06 -22.74
C GLY A 151 -13.83 17.79 -21.59
N GLN A 152 -15.16 17.78 -21.64
CA GLN A 152 -16.05 18.39 -20.65
C GLN A 152 -16.97 17.33 -20.03
N GLY A 153 -17.53 17.62 -18.85
CA GLY A 153 -18.41 16.71 -18.11
C GLY A 153 -17.72 15.92 -17.00
N GLU A 154 -18.43 14.91 -16.47
CA GLU A 154 -18.02 14.05 -15.35
C GLU A 154 -16.97 13.02 -15.77
N VAL A 155 -17.08 12.48 -16.99
CA VAL A 155 -16.10 11.57 -17.59
C VAL A 155 -15.25 12.33 -18.59
N ARG A 156 -13.94 12.32 -18.40
CA ARG A 156 -12.95 13.02 -19.22
C ARG A 156 -11.83 12.08 -19.63
N THR A 157 -11.13 12.42 -20.70
CA THR A 157 -10.01 11.60 -21.18
C THR A 157 -8.69 12.12 -20.60
N ILE A 158 -7.77 11.25 -20.20
CA ILE A 158 -6.40 11.66 -19.84
C ILE A 158 -5.77 12.31 -21.08
N ALA A 159 -5.26 13.54 -20.93
CA ALA A 159 -4.59 14.21 -22.04
C ALA A 159 -3.41 13.37 -22.55
N PRO A 160 -3.19 13.25 -23.87
CA PRO A 160 -2.08 12.46 -24.43
C PRO A 160 -0.71 12.84 -23.83
N ASP A 161 -0.50 14.14 -23.57
CA ASP A 161 0.75 14.66 -23.04
C ASP A 161 0.86 14.57 -21.50
N ASN A 162 -0.19 14.14 -20.79
CA ASN A 162 -0.14 14.02 -19.33
C ASN A 162 0.95 13.03 -18.88
N ALA A 163 1.20 12.00 -19.69
CA ALA A 163 2.25 11.01 -19.43
C ALA A 163 3.66 11.63 -19.40
N ALA A 164 3.88 12.75 -20.12
CA ALA A 164 5.18 13.41 -20.20
C ALA A 164 5.72 13.86 -18.84
N ARG A 165 4.81 14.14 -17.88
CA ARG A 165 5.14 14.53 -16.51
C ARG A 165 5.94 13.46 -15.76
N TYR A 166 5.70 12.18 -16.06
CA TYR A 166 6.39 11.06 -15.40
C TYR A 166 7.74 10.74 -16.03
N THR A 167 8.00 11.21 -17.25
CA THR A 167 9.21 10.91 -18.03
C THR A 167 10.51 11.18 -17.27
N PRO A 168 10.70 12.33 -16.56
CA PRO A 168 11.95 12.58 -15.84
C PRO A 168 12.25 11.51 -14.77
N PHE A 169 11.22 11.05 -14.07
CA PHE A 169 11.36 10.00 -13.08
C PHE A 169 11.62 8.62 -13.72
N VAL A 170 10.94 8.33 -14.83
CA VAL A 170 11.15 7.07 -15.58
C VAL A 170 12.57 6.99 -16.13
N LEU A 171 13.07 8.07 -16.73
CA LEU A 171 14.45 8.15 -17.22
C LEU A 171 15.47 8.00 -16.08
N LEU A 172 15.20 8.55 -14.89
CA LEU A 172 16.04 8.33 -13.71
C LEU A 172 16.10 6.83 -13.37
N ALA A 173 14.94 6.16 -13.33
CA ALA A 173 14.86 4.73 -13.05
C ALA A 173 15.53 3.87 -14.14
N GLU A 174 15.43 4.26 -15.42
CA GLU A 174 16.06 3.56 -16.54
C GLU A 174 17.59 3.55 -16.43
N ASN A 175 18.18 4.65 -15.96
CA ASN A 175 19.63 4.81 -15.82
C ASN A 175 20.24 4.06 -14.63
N LEU A 176 19.41 3.51 -13.75
CA LEU A 176 19.91 2.74 -12.60
C LEU A 176 20.45 1.37 -13.02
N ASP A 177 21.65 1.05 -12.54
CA ASP A 177 22.20 -0.29 -12.59
C ASP A 177 21.51 -1.18 -11.56
N ALA A 178 20.74 -2.16 -12.03
CA ALA A 178 19.94 -3.03 -11.17
C ALA A 178 20.79 -3.84 -10.18
N ALA A 179 21.99 -4.26 -10.58
CA ALA A 179 22.89 -5.03 -9.72
C ALA A 179 23.46 -4.16 -8.59
N LYS A 180 23.85 -2.92 -8.91
CA LYS A 180 24.30 -1.95 -7.88
C LYS A 180 23.19 -1.62 -6.89
N VAL A 181 21.96 -1.41 -7.39
CA VAL A 181 20.79 -1.16 -6.54
C VAL A 181 20.53 -2.35 -5.62
N ALA A 182 20.51 -3.58 -6.16
CA ALA A 182 20.32 -4.79 -5.37
C ALA A 182 21.42 -5.00 -4.33
N GLY A 183 22.68 -4.73 -4.68
CA GLY A 183 23.80 -4.81 -3.74
C GLY A 183 23.71 -3.79 -2.59
N VAL A 184 23.31 -2.56 -2.87
CA VAL A 184 23.04 -1.55 -1.82
C VAL A 184 21.86 -1.97 -0.95
N TYR A 185 20.77 -2.42 -1.56
CA TYR A 185 19.61 -2.94 -0.85
C TYR A 185 19.98 -4.10 0.09
N ALA A 186 20.79 -5.05 -0.39
CA ALA A 186 21.22 -6.20 0.39
C ALA A 186 22.10 -5.82 1.60
N ARG A 187 23.05 -4.89 1.41
CA ARG A 187 23.86 -4.36 2.52
C ARG A 187 23.03 -3.66 3.59
N LEU A 188 21.99 -2.94 3.18
CA LEU A 188 21.09 -2.17 4.06
C LEU A 188 19.87 -2.97 4.50
N TYR A 189 19.76 -4.24 4.11
CA TYR A 189 18.56 -5.08 4.31
C TYR A 189 18.06 -5.16 5.75
N PRO A 190 18.91 -5.23 6.79
CA PRO A 190 18.43 -5.26 8.17
C PRO A 190 17.50 -4.10 8.53
N LEU A 191 17.71 -2.90 7.96
CA LEU A 191 16.84 -1.74 8.18
C LEU A 191 15.46 -1.95 7.56
N PHE A 192 15.41 -2.50 6.34
CA PHE A 192 14.14 -2.79 5.65
C PHE A 192 13.37 -3.92 6.32
N GLN A 193 14.07 -4.98 6.74
CA GLN A 193 13.47 -6.09 7.47
C GLN A 193 12.89 -5.61 8.81
N GLN A 194 13.65 -4.84 9.59
CA GLN A 194 13.17 -4.26 10.84
C GLN A 194 11.95 -3.36 10.62
N ALA A 195 11.98 -2.48 9.62
CA ALA A 195 10.84 -1.62 9.30
C ALA A 195 9.59 -2.39 8.88
N TYR A 196 9.75 -3.56 8.24
CA TYR A 196 8.65 -4.43 7.85
C TYR A 196 8.02 -5.15 9.04
N GLU A 197 8.84 -5.60 9.99
CA GLU A 197 8.36 -6.19 11.23
C GLU A 197 7.62 -5.15 12.09
N GLU A 198 8.18 -3.94 12.22
CA GLU A 198 7.53 -2.81 12.92
C GLU A 198 6.23 -2.35 12.25
N LEU A 199 6.02 -2.66 10.97
CA LEU A 199 4.76 -2.42 10.26
C LEU A 199 3.65 -3.42 10.67
N GLY A 200 3.98 -4.48 11.41
CA GLY A 200 3.04 -5.49 11.90
C GLY A 200 3.19 -6.86 11.23
N PHE A 201 4.35 -7.15 10.62
CA PHE A 201 4.64 -8.45 9.97
C PHE A 201 5.79 -9.20 10.67
N PRO A 202 5.69 -9.52 11.97
CA PRO A 202 6.77 -10.17 12.70
C PRO A 202 7.11 -11.54 12.10
N GLY A 203 8.41 -11.83 11.94
CA GLY A 203 8.89 -13.10 11.41
C GLY A 203 8.59 -13.36 9.93
N ARG A 204 8.10 -12.35 9.19
CA ARG A 204 7.90 -12.42 7.73
C ARG A 204 9.08 -11.80 7.00
N TYR A 205 9.47 -12.39 5.88
CA TYR A 205 10.65 -11.93 5.15
C TYR A 205 10.29 -10.84 4.14
N PHE A 206 10.93 -9.67 4.27
CA PHE A 206 10.60 -8.51 3.44
C PHE A 206 10.97 -8.72 1.96
N ASN A 207 12.08 -9.39 1.65
CA ASN A 207 12.47 -9.58 0.24
C ASN A 207 11.47 -10.46 -0.53
N ASP A 208 10.84 -11.43 0.13
CA ASP A 208 9.77 -12.23 -0.49
C ASP A 208 8.57 -11.34 -0.83
N ARG A 209 8.24 -10.39 0.06
CA ARG A 209 7.21 -9.38 -0.20
C ARG A 209 7.61 -8.49 -1.37
N LEU A 210 8.86 -8.03 -1.43
CA LEU A 210 9.37 -7.21 -2.53
C LEU A 210 9.26 -7.93 -3.88
N VAL A 211 9.73 -9.18 -3.97
CA VAL A 211 9.65 -10.00 -5.20
C VAL A 211 8.21 -10.17 -5.63
N ALA A 212 7.31 -10.52 -4.71
CA ALA A 212 5.89 -10.68 -5.01
C ALA A 212 5.24 -9.36 -5.51
N VAL A 213 5.63 -8.21 -4.94
CA VAL A 213 5.15 -6.89 -5.38
C VAL A 213 5.67 -6.56 -6.78
N ILE A 214 6.94 -6.87 -7.09
CA ILE A 214 7.50 -6.69 -8.43
C ILE A 214 6.71 -7.51 -9.44
N ASP A 215 6.44 -8.79 -9.14
CA ASP A 215 5.62 -9.67 -9.99
C ASP A 215 4.20 -9.11 -10.20
N HIS A 216 3.59 -8.59 -9.15
CA HIS A 216 2.28 -7.94 -9.21
C HIS A 216 2.27 -6.71 -10.13
N LEU A 217 3.31 -5.87 -10.06
CA LEU A 217 3.44 -4.69 -10.94
C LEU A 217 3.72 -5.08 -12.40
N LEU A 218 4.52 -6.13 -12.62
CA LEU A 218 4.78 -6.67 -13.96
C LEU A 218 3.51 -7.20 -14.62
N ALA A 219 2.57 -7.70 -13.83
CA ALA A 219 1.24 -8.16 -14.28
C ALA A 219 0.24 -7.02 -14.55
N ALA A 220 0.63 -5.74 -14.42
CA ALA A 220 -0.24 -4.62 -14.79
C ALA A 220 -0.71 -4.74 -16.25
N PRO A 221 -1.99 -4.47 -16.57
CA PRO A 221 -2.48 -4.52 -17.94
C PRO A 221 -1.94 -3.35 -18.76
N GLU A 222 -1.81 -3.55 -20.07
CA GLU A 222 -1.48 -2.50 -21.05
C GLU A 222 -2.76 -2.09 -21.79
N PRO A 223 -3.47 -1.03 -21.37
CA PRO A 223 -4.78 -0.71 -21.93
C PRO A 223 -4.65 -0.19 -23.37
N ALA A 224 -5.56 -0.63 -24.24
CA ALA A 224 -5.65 -0.13 -25.60
C ALA A 224 -6.46 1.17 -25.64
N GLY A 225 -5.88 2.22 -26.22
CA GLY A 225 -6.59 3.47 -26.47
C GLY A 225 -6.60 4.46 -25.31
N PRO A 226 -7.34 5.57 -25.46
CA PRO A 226 -7.35 6.66 -24.51
C PRO A 226 -8.02 6.28 -23.19
N LEU A 227 -7.36 6.58 -22.08
CA LEU A 227 -7.87 6.30 -20.73
C LEU A 227 -8.89 7.35 -20.31
N GLN A 228 -10.06 6.89 -19.87
CA GLN A 228 -11.13 7.74 -19.36
C GLN A 228 -11.11 7.78 -17.83
N ILE A 229 -11.33 8.96 -17.27
CA ILE A 229 -11.33 9.29 -15.85
C ILE A 229 -12.67 9.92 -15.49
N ARG A 230 -13.33 9.37 -14.48
CA ARG A 230 -14.45 10.00 -13.78
C ARG A 230 -13.91 10.94 -12.71
N VAL A 231 -14.35 12.19 -12.75
CA VAL A 231 -14.02 13.21 -11.75
C VAL A 231 -15.14 13.27 -10.73
N VAL A 232 -14.93 12.65 -9.57
CA VAL A 232 -15.94 12.58 -8.50
C VAL A 232 -15.65 13.70 -7.49
N GLU A 233 -16.62 14.57 -7.28
CA GLU A 233 -16.55 15.57 -6.21
C GLU A 233 -16.83 14.92 -4.85
N VAL A 234 -15.81 14.92 -3.99
CA VAL A 234 -15.93 14.56 -2.59
C VAL A 234 -16.49 15.78 -1.85
N LYS A 235 -17.79 15.71 -1.54
CA LYS A 235 -18.47 16.68 -0.68
C LYS A 235 -18.02 16.44 0.76
N GLY A 236 -17.17 17.30 1.28
CA GLY A 236 -16.85 17.33 2.71
C GLY A 236 -17.82 18.26 3.46
N ASP A 237 -18.08 17.98 4.74
CA ASP A 237 -18.89 18.84 5.63
C ASP A 237 -18.21 20.17 5.97
N THR A 238 -16.93 20.32 5.64
CA THR A 238 -16.17 21.57 5.78
C THR A 238 -16.14 22.30 4.44
N PRO A 239 -16.63 23.55 4.36
CA PRO A 239 -16.49 24.38 3.16
C PRO A 239 -14.99 24.66 2.94
N GLY A 240 -14.35 23.87 2.08
CA GLY A 240 -13.05 24.22 1.52
C GLY A 240 -13.26 25.10 0.30
N ASP A 241 -12.33 26.03 0.03
CA ASP A 241 -12.37 26.93 -1.14
C ASP A 241 -12.45 26.21 -2.49
N ARG A 242 -12.24 24.88 -2.52
CA ARG A 242 -12.36 24.03 -3.72
C ARG A 242 -12.95 22.66 -3.37
N PRO A 243 -13.86 22.11 -4.18
CA PRO A 243 -14.33 20.73 -4.01
C PRO A 243 -13.15 19.78 -4.16
N TRP A 244 -13.03 18.84 -3.23
CA TRP A 244 -12.03 17.78 -3.26
C TRP A 244 -12.41 16.85 -4.42
N VAL A 245 -11.58 16.73 -5.45
CA VAL A 245 -11.89 15.85 -6.60
C VAL A 245 -11.10 14.56 -6.51
N ARG A 246 -11.78 13.43 -6.66
CA ARG A 246 -11.17 12.11 -6.81
C ARG A 246 -11.19 11.71 -8.28
N TYR A 247 -10.04 11.27 -8.78
CA TYR A 247 -9.89 10.76 -10.14
C TYR A 247 -9.97 9.24 -10.13
N GLU A 248 -11.04 8.71 -10.71
CA GLU A 248 -11.31 7.28 -10.83
C GLU A 248 -11.28 6.88 -12.30
N TYR A 249 -10.81 5.68 -12.63
CA TYR A 249 -10.96 5.19 -14.00
C TYR A 249 -12.45 4.96 -14.32
N ALA A 250 -12.88 5.36 -15.51
CA ALA A 250 -14.25 5.11 -15.95
C ALA A 250 -14.48 3.62 -16.28
N ASP A 251 -13.44 2.92 -16.73
CA ASP A 251 -13.43 1.47 -16.89
C ASP A 251 -13.30 0.79 -15.52
N GLU A 252 -14.33 0.02 -15.13
CA GLU A 252 -14.38 -0.71 -13.86
C GLU A 252 -13.25 -1.73 -13.71
N ARG A 253 -12.78 -2.33 -14.82
CA ARG A 253 -11.64 -3.25 -14.80
C ARG A 253 -10.34 -2.54 -14.41
N LEU A 254 -10.15 -1.31 -14.89
CA LEU A 254 -8.99 -0.49 -14.52
C LEU A 254 -9.16 0.09 -13.11
N GLN A 255 -10.39 0.44 -12.73
CA GLN A 255 -10.69 0.99 -11.41
C GLN A 255 -10.63 -0.06 -10.29
N SER A 256 -10.78 -1.35 -10.59
CA SER A 256 -10.61 -2.44 -9.62
C SER A 256 -9.15 -2.90 -9.45
N LEU A 257 -8.23 -2.41 -10.28
CA LEU A 257 -6.79 -2.70 -10.14
C LEU A 257 -6.24 -2.20 -8.80
N SER A 258 -5.14 -2.81 -8.36
CA SER A 258 -4.40 -2.32 -7.20
C SER A 258 -3.86 -0.90 -7.42
N ALA A 259 -3.53 -0.19 -6.36
CA ALA A 259 -2.93 1.14 -6.41
C ALA A 259 -1.66 1.16 -7.28
N GLY A 260 -0.81 0.14 -7.16
CA GLY A 260 0.39 -0.01 -7.98
C GLY A 260 0.10 -0.24 -9.47
N GLN A 261 -0.84 -1.12 -9.80
CA GLN A 261 -1.21 -1.36 -11.21
C GLN A 261 -1.92 -0.14 -11.82
N LYS A 262 -2.77 0.55 -11.05
CA LYS A 262 -3.35 1.85 -11.44
C LYS A 262 -2.28 2.88 -11.74
N LEU A 263 -1.20 2.91 -10.97
CA LEU A 263 -0.04 3.78 -11.21
C LEU A 263 0.67 3.41 -12.51
N MET A 264 0.95 2.12 -12.74
CA MET A 264 1.55 1.62 -13.98
C MET A 264 0.73 2.03 -15.22
N VAL A 265 -0.60 1.93 -15.14
CA VAL A 265 -1.49 2.42 -16.20
C VAL A 265 -1.43 3.95 -16.31
N ARG A 266 -1.41 4.67 -15.18
CA ARG A 266 -1.46 6.15 -15.13
C ARG A 266 -0.22 6.82 -15.71
N VAL A 267 0.94 6.19 -15.65
CA VAL A 267 2.18 6.76 -16.21
C VAL A 267 2.19 6.77 -17.74
N GLY A 268 1.25 6.05 -18.37
CA GLY A 268 1.12 5.92 -19.82
C GLY A 268 1.95 4.76 -20.37
N LEU A 269 1.48 4.14 -21.45
CA LEU A 269 1.98 2.87 -21.98
C LEU A 269 3.50 2.84 -22.28
N VAL A 270 4.05 3.93 -22.82
CA VAL A 270 5.48 4.03 -23.11
C VAL A 270 6.31 3.98 -21.83
N ASN A 271 5.93 4.77 -20.83
CA ASN A 271 6.59 4.80 -19.52
C ASN A 271 6.38 3.49 -18.76
N GLU A 272 5.18 2.92 -18.84
CA GLU A 272 4.84 1.64 -18.24
C GLU A 272 5.78 0.53 -18.72
N ARG A 273 5.99 0.41 -20.04
CA ARG A 273 6.88 -0.60 -20.63
C ARG A 273 8.33 -0.44 -20.18
N ARG A 274 8.80 0.82 -20.10
CA ARG A 274 10.15 1.15 -19.59
C ARG A 274 10.32 0.75 -18.12
N LEU A 275 9.35 1.10 -17.28
CA LEU A 275 9.32 0.69 -15.87
C LEU A 275 9.26 -0.83 -15.72
N LYS A 276 8.42 -1.53 -16.51
CA LYS A 276 8.36 -3.00 -16.52
C LYS A 276 9.72 -3.61 -16.91
N ALA A 277 10.43 -3.04 -17.87
CA ALA A 277 11.77 -3.50 -18.23
C ALA A 277 12.73 -3.42 -17.03
N LYS A 278 12.80 -2.26 -16.35
CA LYS A 278 13.65 -2.10 -15.16
C LYS A 278 13.19 -2.93 -13.97
N LEU A 279 11.90 -3.14 -13.79
CA LEU A 279 11.36 -4.04 -12.77
C LEU A 279 11.80 -5.49 -13.02
N ARG A 280 11.82 -5.96 -14.28
CA ARG A 280 12.35 -7.29 -14.62
C ARG A 280 13.83 -7.38 -14.31
N GLU A 281 14.62 -6.38 -14.69
CA GLU A 281 16.06 -6.34 -14.36
C GLU A 281 16.27 -6.43 -12.85
N LEU A 282 15.60 -5.59 -12.06
CA LEU A 282 15.70 -5.62 -10.61
C LEU A 282 15.28 -6.99 -10.05
N ARG A 283 14.18 -7.56 -10.55
CA ARG A 283 13.70 -8.88 -10.15
C ARG A 283 14.78 -9.95 -10.29
N THR A 284 15.54 -9.95 -11.39
CA THR A 284 16.62 -10.94 -11.59
C THR A 284 17.73 -10.85 -10.54
N GLN A 285 17.89 -9.68 -9.92
CA GLN A 285 18.91 -9.46 -8.89
C GLN A 285 18.42 -9.81 -7.49
N VAL A 286 17.11 -9.65 -7.21
CA VAL A 286 16.56 -9.85 -5.86
C VAL A 286 15.83 -11.17 -5.66
N ALA A 287 15.38 -11.84 -6.72
CA ALA A 287 14.75 -13.14 -6.65
C ALA A 287 15.80 -14.26 -6.67
N THR A 288 16.34 -14.59 -5.49
CA THR A 288 17.42 -15.57 -5.32
C THR A 288 16.93 -17.01 -5.16
N ALA A 289 15.61 -17.23 -5.17
CA ALA A 289 15.04 -18.56 -5.14
C ALA A 289 15.58 -19.40 -6.31
N VAL A 290 16.21 -20.54 -5.99
CA VAL A 290 16.61 -21.51 -7.02
C VAL A 290 15.33 -22.09 -7.62
N PRO A 291 15.08 -21.99 -8.95
CA PRO A 291 13.96 -22.68 -9.55
C PRO A 291 14.11 -24.17 -9.27
N ALA A 292 13.06 -24.80 -8.74
CA ALA A 292 13.04 -26.25 -8.56
C ALA A 292 13.33 -26.89 -9.92
N SER A 293 14.56 -27.35 -10.12
CA SER A 293 14.97 -27.99 -11.36
C SER A 293 14.04 -29.17 -11.58
N ALA A 294 13.38 -29.17 -12.76
CA ALA A 294 12.61 -30.27 -13.27
C ALA A 294 13.28 -31.59 -12.89
N GLY A 295 12.51 -32.46 -12.22
CA GLY A 295 12.98 -33.71 -11.65
C GLY A 295 13.94 -34.42 -12.59
N ALA A 296 15.15 -34.64 -12.11
CA ALA A 296 16.13 -35.48 -12.76
C ALA A 296 15.47 -36.84 -13.05
N LYS A 297 15.11 -37.05 -14.30
CA LYS A 297 14.78 -38.37 -14.83
C LYS A 297 16.08 -39.16 -14.80
N LYS A 298 16.29 -39.88 -13.71
CA LYS A 298 17.42 -40.79 -13.52
C LYS A 298 17.30 -41.90 -14.59
N PRO A 299 18.42 -42.31 -15.22
CA PRO A 299 18.43 -43.30 -16.30
C PRO A 299 17.86 -44.66 -15.88
#